data_AF-A0AAD5LUJ6-F1
#
_entry.id   AF-A0AAD5LUJ6-F1
#
_cell.length_a   1.000
_cell.length_b   1.000
_cell.length_c   1.000
_cell.angle_alpha   90.00
_cell.angle_beta   90.00
_cell.angle_gamma   90.00
#
_symmetry.space_group_name_H-M   'P 1'
#
loop_
_entity.id
_entity.type
_entity.pdbx_description
1 polymer ?
#
loop_
_entity_poly.entity_id
_entity_poly.type
_entity_poly.pdbx_seq_one_letter_code
_entity_poly.pdbx_strand_id
1 'polypeptide(L)'
;MRSGAATVLRMPTTAVSSREGYWGAPTAMIDWCEDNYEYSPYIAEFWNTISNLLFVVLGIYGLVRSMKEGFEWRFHMQFIAVIVTGIGSALFHGTLQLVHQQCDETPMVWTMLIGSYVRNSLVGFTLWLTDLHMCAHIQRLPVNPQGHAWWHLFMGIASYHGPVFMQKTEKGPFVLALPFAATQRLDHHGDEQAAGKADQIQVMPTQTNDSAVALRHGFWGEPTATIDWCETNYEHSEYVAEFWNTVSNLLFVALGLYGLARSVQQGVEWRFHAQFIAVMITGIGSAMFHGTLQLVHQQCDETPMVWAMLVWIYIVYNNEFRKAGLTDAVIIPLLTLTGVGFAIVHAIYRFTTLFQVFFGILASLCCIRLCFHYTQVKDPRARAIARCYVRNSLIGFSLWMMDYHLCHYMVRLPINPQGHAWWHLFMGVASYHGPLFMQYVRLEQLKQKPEIVDNALGLETILVHAPRESDTDEVRSKPKTL
;
A
#
# COMPACT_ATOMS: atom_id res chain seq x y z
N MET A 1 -58.19 14.20 -33.92
CA MET A 1 -57.24 13.19 -33.37
C MET A 1 -55.92 13.34 -34.11
N ARG A 2 -54.82 13.62 -33.43
CA ARG A 2 -53.47 13.69 -34.02
C ARG A 2 -52.61 12.62 -33.35
N SER A 3 -52.19 11.60 -34.09
CA SER A 3 -51.19 10.62 -33.64
C SER A 3 -49.80 11.09 -34.06
N GLY A 4 -49.24 12.04 -33.32
CA GLY A 4 -47.83 12.42 -33.47
C GLY A 4 -46.96 11.41 -32.74
N ALA A 5 -46.26 10.55 -33.46
CA ALA A 5 -45.29 9.64 -32.86
C ALA A 5 -44.07 10.44 -32.35
N ALA A 6 -43.79 10.35 -31.05
CA ALA A 6 -42.60 10.95 -30.48
C ALA A 6 -41.36 10.15 -30.93
N THR A 7 -40.58 10.75 -31.84
CA THR A 7 -39.31 10.16 -32.27
C THR A 7 -38.30 10.29 -31.14
N VAL A 8 -37.88 9.16 -30.57
CA VAL A 8 -36.78 9.13 -29.60
C VAL A 8 -35.49 9.50 -30.33
N LEU A 9 -34.95 10.66 -30.02
CA LEU A 9 -33.65 11.13 -30.48
C LEU A 9 -32.55 10.28 -29.81
N ARG A 10 -32.23 9.13 -30.41
CA ARG A 10 -30.95 8.46 -30.14
C ARG A 10 -29.85 9.41 -30.62
N MET A 11 -28.92 9.77 -29.74
CA MET A 11 -27.64 10.28 -30.22
C MET A 11 -27.02 9.22 -31.14
N PRO A 12 -26.40 9.61 -32.27
CA PRO A 12 -25.62 8.66 -33.03
C PRO A 12 -24.43 8.25 -32.18
N THR A 13 -24.44 6.99 -31.72
CA THR A 13 -23.17 6.31 -31.42
C THR A 13 -22.29 6.48 -32.64
N THR A 14 -21.13 7.11 -32.48
CA THR A 14 -20.11 7.18 -33.52
C THR A 14 -19.86 5.76 -34.00
N ALA A 15 -20.31 5.46 -35.21
CA ALA A 15 -20.07 4.17 -35.82
C ALA A 15 -18.57 4.11 -36.13
N VAL A 16 -17.81 3.51 -35.21
CA VAL A 16 -16.46 3.02 -35.50
C VAL A 16 -16.64 2.12 -36.71
N SER A 17 -16.13 2.56 -37.87
CA SER A 17 -16.21 1.77 -39.08
C SER A 17 -15.22 0.62 -38.93
N SER A 18 -15.67 -0.49 -38.34
CA SER A 18 -14.92 -1.73 -38.28
C SER A 18 -14.63 -2.19 -39.71
N ARG A 19 -13.47 -1.81 -40.24
CA ARG A 19 -12.97 -2.36 -41.49
C ARG A 19 -12.83 -3.86 -41.26
N GLU A 20 -13.45 -4.68 -42.12
CA GLU A 20 -13.31 -6.13 -42.03
C GLU A 20 -11.85 -6.51 -42.29
N GLY A 21 -11.12 -6.77 -41.22
CA GLY A 21 -9.72 -7.16 -41.28
C GLY A 21 -9.52 -8.63 -41.63
N TYR A 22 -8.32 -8.95 -42.09
CA TYR A 22 -7.97 -10.28 -42.60
C TYR A 22 -8.20 -11.42 -41.59
N TRP A 23 -8.08 -11.16 -40.29
CA TRP A 23 -8.26 -12.15 -39.23
C TRP A 23 -9.71 -12.32 -38.76
N GLY A 24 -10.65 -11.61 -39.39
CA GLY A 24 -12.06 -11.57 -39.00
C GLY A 24 -12.33 -10.59 -37.85
N ALA A 25 -13.52 -10.71 -37.25
CA ALA A 25 -13.91 -9.88 -36.12
C ALA A 25 -13.03 -10.16 -34.89
N PRO A 26 -12.74 -9.15 -34.04
CA PRO A 26 -12.10 -9.36 -32.75
C PRO A 26 -12.84 -10.39 -31.90
N THR A 27 -12.10 -11.34 -31.33
CA THR A 27 -12.62 -12.31 -30.35
C THR A 27 -11.99 -12.16 -28.97
N ALA A 28 -10.99 -11.29 -28.84
CA ALA A 28 -10.39 -10.90 -27.57
C ALA A 28 -11.40 -10.29 -26.60
N MET A 29 -11.10 -10.38 -25.30
CA MET A 29 -11.92 -9.80 -24.23
C MET A 29 -11.72 -8.29 -24.07
N ILE A 30 -10.65 -7.75 -24.64
CA ILE A 30 -10.23 -6.35 -24.57
C ILE A 30 -9.78 -5.92 -25.97
N ASP A 31 -10.19 -4.72 -26.36
CA ASP A 31 -9.84 -4.00 -27.59
C ASP A 31 -9.26 -2.64 -27.12
N TRP A 32 -8.10 -2.22 -27.63
CA TRP A 32 -7.42 -1.03 -27.10
C TRP A 32 -7.86 0.25 -27.83
N CYS A 33 -7.22 1.37 -27.51
CA CYS A 33 -7.60 2.69 -28.03
C CYS A 33 -7.07 2.96 -29.46
N GLU A 34 -6.31 2.04 -30.07
CA GLU A 34 -5.80 2.20 -31.44
C GLU A 34 -6.87 1.78 -32.47
N ASP A 35 -7.05 2.56 -33.54
CA ASP A 35 -8.07 2.28 -34.57
C ASP A 35 -7.75 1.01 -35.38
N ASN A 36 -8.65 0.04 -35.30
CA ASN A 36 -8.48 -1.29 -35.89
C ASN A 36 -8.40 -1.30 -37.42
N TYR A 37 -7.32 -1.88 -37.94
CA TYR A 37 -6.98 -2.03 -39.36
C TYR A 37 -6.86 -0.70 -40.12
N GLU A 38 -6.48 0.38 -39.43
CA GLU A 38 -6.34 1.71 -40.04
C GLU A 38 -5.16 1.77 -41.03
N TYR A 39 -4.00 1.22 -40.65
CA TYR A 39 -2.77 1.26 -41.44
C TYR A 39 -2.56 0.03 -42.36
N SER A 40 -3.17 -1.11 -42.04
CA SER A 40 -3.00 -2.37 -42.79
C SER A 40 -4.21 -3.29 -42.58
N PRO A 41 -4.74 -3.97 -43.63
CA PRO A 41 -5.80 -4.95 -43.47
C PRO A 41 -5.31 -6.26 -42.79
N TYR A 42 -4.00 -6.44 -42.61
CA TYR A 42 -3.39 -7.65 -42.04
C TYR A 42 -3.00 -7.53 -40.55
N ILE A 43 -2.98 -6.31 -40.01
CA ILE A 43 -2.55 -5.99 -38.64
C ILE A 43 -3.62 -5.09 -38.04
N ALA A 44 -4.28 -5.55 -36.98
CA ALA A 44 -5.36 -4.81 -36.32
C ALA A 44 -4.86 -3.50 -35.70
N GLU A 45 -4.03 -3.57 -34.66
CA GLU A 45 -3.42 -2.42 -34.01
C GLU A 45 -1.95 -2.30 -34.44
N PHE A 46 -1.66 -1.39 -35.38
CA PHE A 46 -0.37 -1.33 -36.09
C PHE A 46 0.79 -0.88 -35.21
N TRP A 47 0.62 0.18 -34.44
CA TRP A 47 1.67 0.73 -33.58
C TRP A 47 1.88 -0.16 -32.35
N ASN A 48 0.82 -0.66 -31.75
CA ASN A 48 0.92 -1.63 -30.65
C ASN A 48 1.64 -2.92 -31.11
N THR A 49 1.34 -3.43 -32.31
CA THR A 49 2.05 -4.58 -32.90
C THR A 49 3.54 -4.31 -33.12
N ILE A 50 3.91 -3.17 -33.74
CA ILE A 50 5.30 -2.89 -34.11
C ILE A 50 6.17 -2.52 -32.91
N SER A 51 5.61 -1.87 -31.89
CA SER A 51 6.34 -1.51 -30.66
C SER A 51 6.98 -2.73 -29.97
N ASN A 52 6.32 -3.89 -30.08
CA ASN A 52 6.76 -5.16 -29.52
C ASN A 52 8.06 -5.73 -30.13
N LEU A 53 8.51 -5.23 -31.29
CA LEU A 53 9.83 -5.56 -31.84
C LEU A 53 10.96 -5.22 -30.86
N LEU A 54 10.80 -4.20 -30.00
CA LEU A 54 11.80 -3.82 -29.02
C LEU A 54 12.02 -4.91 -27.96
N PHE A 55 10.95 -5.56 -27.48
CA PHE A 55 11.04 -6.70 -26.55
C PHE A 55 11.82 -7.86 -27.17
N VAL A 56 11.52 -8.19 -28.43
CA VAL A 56 12.18 -9.27 -29.17
C VAL A 56 13.67 -8.97 -29.40
N VAL A 57 14.01 -7.77 -29.88
CA VAL A 57 15.40 -7.37 -30.17
C VAL A 57 16.25 -7.30 -28.89
N LEU A 58 15.76 -6.65 -27.84
CA LEU A 58 16.48 -6.54 -26.56
C LEU A 58 16.58 -7.90 -25.87
N GLY A 59 15.55 -8.74 -25.96
CA GLY A 59 15.57 -10.12 -25.48
C GLY A 59 16.64 -10.96 -26.18
N ILE A 60 16.70 -10.93 -27.53
CA ILE A 60 17.74 -11.64 -28.30
C ILE A 60 19.15 -11.14 -27.95
N TYR A 61 19.34 -9.82 -27.89
CA TYR A 61 20.63 -9.23 -27.50
C TYR A 61 21.06 -9.65 -26.10
N GLY A 62 20.13 -9.58 -25.13
CA GLY A 62 20.35 -10.02 -23.75
C GLY A 62 20.68 -11.51 -23.66
N LEU A 63 19.97 -12.37 -24.38
CA LEU A 63 20.23 -13.81 -24.46
C LEU A 63 21.63 -14.11 -25.02
N VAL A 64 21.97 -13.52 -26.18
CA VAL A 64 23.28 -13.70 -26.82
C VAL A 64 24.41 -13.22 -25.92
N ARG A 65 24.25 -12.07 -25.27
CA ARG A 65 25.25 -11.57 -24.31
C ARG A 65 25.34 -12.45 -23.07
N SER A 66 24.20 -12.89 -22.53
CA SER A 66 24.13 -13.78 -21.36
C SER A 66 24.90 -15.08 -21.58
N MET A 67 24.77 -15.69 -22.76
CA MET A 67 25.53 -16.88 -23.15
C MET A 67 27.03 -16.59 -23.37
N LYS A 68 27.40 -15.47 -24.00
CA LYS A 68 28.81 -15.10 -24.26
C LYS A 68 29.60 -14.83 -22.98
N GLU A 69 28.99 -14.18 -22.00
CA GLU A 69 29.61 -13.82 -20.72
C GLU A 69 29.60 -14.99 -19.71
N GLY A 70 29.06 -16.17 -20.10
CA GLY A 70 29.06 -17.38 -19.27
C GLY A 70 28.13 -17.36 -18.06
N PHE A 71 27.05 -16.57 -18.10
CA PHE A 71 26.06 -16.53 -17.02
C PHE A 71 25.28 -17.85 -16.90
N GLU A 72 24.71 -18.11 -15.73
CA GLU A 72 23.87 -19.30 -15.51
C GLU A 72 22.68 -19.37 -16.47
N TRP A 73 22.27 -20.58 -16.85
CA TRP A 73 21.14 -20.85 -17.76
C TRP A 73 19.83 -20.15 -17.40
N ARG A 74 19.63 -19.79 -16.13
CA ARG A 74 18.48 -19.06 -15.60
C ARG A 74 18.35 -17.67 -16.23
N PHE A 75 19.48 -16.98 -16.45
CA PHE A 75 19.49 -15.68 -17.12
C PHE A 75 19.11 -15.82 -18.59
N HIS A 76 19.52 -16.92 -19.25
CA HIS A 76 19.08 -17.23 -20.61
C HIS A 76 17.56 -17.42 -20.67
N MET A 77 16.98 -18.15 -19.70
CA MET A 77 15.52 -18.34 -19.62
C MET A 77 14.76 -17.03 -19.44
N GLN A 78 15.27 -16.08 -18.64
CA GLN A 78 14.65 -14.78 -18.48
C GLN A 78 14.56 -14.04 -19.82
N PHE A 79 15.65 -14.01 -20.58
CA PHE A 79 15.66 -13.38 -21.90
C PHE A 79 14.79 -14.12 -22.93
N ILE A 80 14.73 -15.46 -22.87
CA ILE A 80 13.79 -16.24 -23.69
C ILE A 80 12.33 -15.90 -23.35
N ALA A 81 11.98 -15.75 -22.07
CA ALA A 81 10.63 -15.38 -21.65
C ALA A 81 10.22 -13.98 -22.15
N VAL A 82 11.15 -13.02 -22.11
CA VAL A 82 10.96 -11.67 -22.70
C VAL A 82 10.74 -11.74 -24.22
N ILE A 83 11.49 -12.58 -24.95
CA ILE A 83 11.28 -12.79 -26.39
C ILE A 83 9.89 -13.37 -26.66
N VAL A 84 9.49 -14.41 -25.92
CA VAL A 84 8.18 -15.07 -26.08
C VAL A 84 7.04 -14.10 -25.77
N THR A 85 7.19 -13.25 -24.75
CA THR A 85 6.20 -12.21 -24.40
C THR A 85 6.05 -11.19 -25.54
N GLY A 86 7.16 -10.66 -26.08
CA GLY A 86 7.10 -9.73 -27.21
C GLY A 86 6.48 -10.32 -28.48
N ILE A 87 6.72 -11.61 -28.76
CA ILE A 87 6.07 -12.33 -29.87
C ILE A 87 4.57 -12.52 -29.60
N GLY A 88 4.21 -12.89 -28.37
CA GLY A 88 2.82 -13.05 -27.93
C GLY A 88 2.00 -11.77 -28.10
N SER A 89 2.51 -10.67 -27.56
CA SER A 89 1.88 -9.34 -27.67
C SER A 89 1.77 -8.85 -29.11
N ALA A 90 2.81 -9.05 -29.94
CA ALA A 90 2.72 -8.73 -31.37
C ALA A 90 1.65 -9.55 -32.11
N LEU A 91 1.47 -10.83 -31.76
CA LEU A 91 0.39 -11.66 -32.33
C LEU A 91 -1.00 -11.25 -31.81
N PHE A 92 -1.11 -10.84 -30.56
CA PHE A 92 -2.35 -10.34 -29.97
C PHE A 92 -2.80 -9.05 -30.67
N HIS A 93 -2.01 -7.98 -30.56
CA HIS A 93 -2.31 -6.69 -31.17
C HIS A 93 -2.44 -6.77 -32.71
N GLY A 94 -1.76 -7.72 -33.35
CA GLY A 94 -1.85 -7.92 -34.80
C GLY A 94 -3.16 -8.55 -35.27
N THR A 95 -3.92 -9.23 -34.40
CA THR A 95 -5.05 -10.07 -34.80
C THR A 95 -6.34 -9.89 -33.97
N LEU A 96 -6.22 -9.37 -32.75
CA LEU A 96 -7.27 -9.29 -31.72
C LEU A 96 -8.07 -10.58 -31.51
N GLN A 97 -7.38 -11.72 -31.59
CA GLN A 97 -7.97 -13.03 -31.34
C GLN A 97 -7.67 -13.52 -29.91
N LEU A 98 -8.67 -14.12 -29.26
CA LEU A 98 -8.58 -14.60 -27.88
C LEU A 98 -7.40 -15.57 -27.65
N VAL A 99 -7.10 -16.42 -28.63
CA VAL A 99 -5.98 -17.37 -28.58
C VAL A 99 -4.64 -16.62 -28.50
N HIS A 100 -4.50 -15.51 -29.22
CA HIS A 100 -3.28 -14.71 -29.19
C HIS A 100 -3.22 -13.79 -27.95
N GLN A 101 -4.36 -13.32 -27.44
CA GLN A 101 -4.42 -12.68 -26.11
C GLN A 101 -3.85 -13.61 -25.02
N GLN A 102 -4.22 -14.90 -25.04
CA GLN A 102 -3.62 -15.90 -24.14
C GLN A 102 -2.11 -16.08 -24.37
N CYS A 103 -1.64 -15.96 -25.61
CA CYS A 103 -0.21 -15.99 -25.95
C CYS A 103 0.56 -14.74 -25.50
N ASP A 104 -0.09 -13.62 -25.18
CA ASP A 104 0.53 -12.43 -24.58
C ASP A 104 0.52 -12.51 -23.05
N GLU A 105 -0.68 -12.56 -22.47
CA GLU A 105 -0.89 -12.49 -21.02
C GLU A 105 -0.22 -13.66 -20.27
N THR A 106 -0.19 -14.86 -20.87
CA THR A 106 0.43 -16.01 -20.22
C THR A 106 1.95 -15.82 -20.10
N PRO A 107 2.75 -15.61 -21.16
CA PRO A 107 4.19 -15.32 -21.04
C PRO A 107 4.56 -14.14 -20.13
N MET A 108 3.72 -13.12 -19.96
CA MET A 108 3.96 -12.06 -18.96
C MET A 108 4.08 -12.64 -17.55
N VAL A 109 3.14 -13.51 -17.14
CA VAL A 109 3.17 -14.21 -15.84
C VAL A 109 4.41 -15.09 -15.73
N TRP A 110 4.78 -15.82 -16.78
CA TRP A 110 5.98 -16.67 -16.75
C TRP A 110 7.26 -15.83 -16.66
N THR A 111 7.33 -14.68 -17.32
CA THR A 111 8.47 -13.73 -17.23
C THR A 111 8.63 -13.17 -15.82
N MET A 112 7.52 -12.90 -15.12
CA MET A 112 7.53 -12.50 -13.70
C MET A 112 7.92 -13.68 -12.78
N LEU A 113 7.44 -14.89 -13.03
CA LEU A 113 7.79 -16.09 -12.26
C LEU A 113 9.25 -16.53 -12.45
N ILE A 114 9.81 -16.33 -13.65
CA ILE A 114 11.21 -16.64 -13.94
C ILE A 114 12.13 -15.61 -13.26
N GLY A 115 11.74 -14.33 -13.26
CA GLY A 115 12.45 -13.27 -12.54
C GLY A 115 12.38 -13.39 -11.01
N SER A 116 11.36 -14.09 -10.48
CA SER A 116 11.12 -14.29 -9.04
C SER A 116 11.48 -15.70 -8.51
N TYR A 117 12.48 -16.34 -9.14
CA TYR A 117 13.16 -17.57 -8.72
C TYR A 117 12.40 -18.91 -8.92
N VAL A 118 12.83 -19.63 -9.97
CA VAL A 118 12.21 -20.86 -10.48
C VAL A 118 12.60 -22.12 -9.70
N ARG A 119 11.88 -22.38 -8.61
CA ARG A 119 11.57 -23.78 -8.20
C ARG A 119 10.31 -23.83 -7.37
N ASN A 120 10.25 -22.97 -6.35
CA ASN A 120 9.16 -23.00 -5.40
C ASN A 120 7.91 -22.33 -6.00
N SER A 121 8.04 -21.16 -6.62
CA SER A 121 6.92 -20.45 -7.26
C SER A 121 6.20 -21.31 -8.33
N LEU A 122 6.97 -22.07 -9.12
CA LEU A 122 6.43 -22.92 -10.19
C LEU A 122 5.74 -24.19 -9.64
N VAL A 123 6.29 -24.80 -8.58
CA VAL A 123 5.62 -25.90 -7.85
C VAL A 123 4.35 -25.39 -7.17
N GLY A 124 4.41 -24.26 -6.48
CA GLY A 124 3.26 -23.62 -5.86
C GLY A 124 2.15 -23.33 -6.87
N PHE A 125 2.48 -22.65 -7.98
CA PHE A 125 1.50 -22.28 -9.01
C PHE A 125 0.90 -23.51 -9.70
N THR A 126 1.69 -24.57 -9.93
CA THR A 126 1.19 -25.85 -10.45
C THR A 126 0.21 -26.51 -9.46
N LEU A 127 0.53 -26.51 -8.16
CA LEU A 127 -0.35 -27.04 -7.12
C LEU A 127 -1.65 -26.23 -7.01
N TRP A 128 -1.59 -24.90 -7.15
CA TRP A 128 -2.77 -24.03 -7.18
C TRP A 128 -3.67 -24.27 -8.40
N LEU A 129 -3.10 -24.29 -9.61
CA LEU A 129 -3.86 -24.59 -10.83
C LEU A 129 -4.49 -25.99 -10.79
N THR A 130 -3.78 -26.96 -10.23
CA THR A 130 -4.30 -28.33 -10.05
C THR A 130 -5.48 -28.33 -9.08
N ASP A 131 -5.39 -27.61 -7.95
CA ASP A 131 -6.50 -27.47 -7.00
C ASP A 131 -7.70 -26.75 -7.63
N LEU A 132 -7.47 -25.68 -8.38
CA LEU A 132 -8.51 -24.89 -9.05
C LEU A 132 -9.26 -25.69 -10.12
N HIS A 133 -8.53 -26.33 -11.05
CA HIS A 133 -9.13 -26.99 -12.21
C HIS A 133 -9.55 -28.45 -11.94
N MET A 134 -8.97 -29.11 -10.93
CA MET A 134 -9.30 -30.50 -10.59
C MET A 134 -10.02 -30.66 -9.24
N CYS A 135 -10.47 -29.57 -8.60
CA CYS A 135 -11.19 -29.56 -7.32
C CYS A 135 -12.22 -30.69 -7.16
N ALA A 136 -13.11 -30.88 -8.14
CA ALA A 136 -14.16 -31.90 -8.10
C ALA A 136 -13.66 -33.36 -8.13
N HIS A 137 -12.42 -33.60 -8.57
CA HIS A 137 -11.74 -34.90 -8.49
C HIS A 137 -10.94 -35.01 -7.19
N ILE A 138 -10.25 -33.93 -6.80
CA ILE A 138 -9.42 -33.86 -5.58
C ILE A 138 -10.26 -34.04 -4.31
N GLN A 139 -11.47 -33.47 -4.25
CA GLN A 139 -12.42 -33.67 -3.15
C GLN A 139 -12.91 -35.13 -2.99
N ARG A 140 -12.71 -35.99 -3.99
CA ARG A 140 -13.07 -37.42 -3.94
C ARG A 140 -11.90 -38.32 -3.53
N LEU A 141 -10.70 -37.76 -3.34
CA LEU A 141 -9.56 -38.49 -2.81
C LEU A 141 -9.75 -38.74 -1.30
N PRO A 142 -9.29 -39.88 -0.76
CA PRO A 142 -9.43 -40.20 0.67
C PRO A 142 -8.67 -39.24 1.60
N VAL A 143 -7.69 -38.49 1.06
CA VAL A 143 -7.02 -37.37 1.72
C VAL A 143 -6.91 -36.24 0.71
N ASN A 144 -7.44 -35.06 1.03
CA ASN A 144 -7.29 -33.87 0.19
C ASN A 144 -5.88 -33.28 0.41
N PRO A 145 -5.03 -33.14 -0.64
CA PRO A 145 -3.69 -32.59 -0.54
C PRO A 145 -3.63 -31.08 -0.27
N GLN A 146 -4.73 -30.33 -0.41
CA GLN A 146 -4.82 -28.87 -0.20
C GLN A 146 -3.82 -28.08 -1.07
N GLY A 147 -3.90 -28.22 -2.40
CA GLY A 147 -2.92 -27.64 -3.33
C GLY A 147 -2.74 -26.12 -3.18
N HIS A 148 -3.82 -25.39 -2.91
CA HIS A 148 -3.80 -23.96 -2.62
C HIS A 148 -3.08 -23.63 -1.30
N ALA A 149 -3.15 -24.48 -0.26
CA ALA A 149 -2.39 -24.27 0.97
C ALA A 149 -0.87 -24.39 0.75
N TRP A 150 -0.44 -25.33 -0.09
CA TRP A 150 0.96 -25.47 -0.48
C TRP A 150 1.45 -24.32 -1.37
N TRP A 151 0.57 -23.73 -2.20
CA TRP A 151 0.89 -22.52 -2.97
C TRP A 151 1.35 -21.38 -2.05
N HIS A 152 0.61 -21.08 -0.97
CA HIS A 152 1.00 -20.05 0.00
C HIS A 152 2.39 -20.31 0.59
N LEU A 153 2.67 -21.56 0.98
CA LEU A 153 3.96 -21.95 1.54
C LEU A 153 5.11 -21.77 0.54
N PHE A 154 4.96 -22.27 -0.69
CA PHE A 154 6.00 -22.19 -1.70
C PHE A 154 6.23 -20.77 -2.23
N MET A 155 5.15 -19.97 -2.37
CA MET A 155 5.25 -18.55 -2.71
C MET A 155 5.91 -17.73 -1.59
N GLY A 156 5.59 -18.00 -0.32
CA GLY A 156 6.23 -17.36 0.83
C GLY A 156 7.72 -17.67 0.95
N ILE A 157 8.13 -18.90 0.64
CA ILE A 157 9.56 -19.28 0.61
C ILE A 157 10.27 -18.62 -0.59
N ALA A 158 9.61 -18.52 -1.74
CA ALA A 158 10.18 -17.84 -2.92
C ALA A 158 10.39 -16.33 -2.68
N SER A 159 9.38 -15.65 -2.11
CA SER A 159 9.43 -14.21 -1.82
C SER A 159 10.45 -13.84 -0.75
N TYR A 160 10.80 -14.75 0.16
CA TYR A 160 11.92 -14.57 1.10
C TYR A 160 13.29 -14.72 0.42
N HIS A 161 13.49 -15.74 -0.42
CA HIS A 161 14.80 -16.02 -0.99
C HIS A 161 15.23 -15.09 -2.14
N GLY A 162 14.28 -14.52 -2.89
CA GLY A 162 14.56 -13.55 -3.96
C GLY A 162 15.38 -12.34 -3.48
N PRO A 163 14.87 -11.53 -2.52
CA PRO A 163 15.57 -10.36 -1.99
C PRO A 163 16.92 -10.69 -1.35
N VAL A 164 17.01 -11.80 -0.60
CA VAL A 164 18.24 -12.24 0.08
C VAL A 164 19.34 -12.62 -0.93
N PHE A 165 18.98 -13.08 -2.13
CA PHE A 165 19.94 -13.35 -3.20
C PHE A 165 20.37 -12.07 -3.93
N MET A 166 19.45 -11.13 -4.20
CA MET A 166 19.79 -9.84 -4.82
C MET A 166 20.79 -9.04 -3.96
N GLN A 167 20.60 -9.02 -2.64
CA GLN A 167 21.53 -8.40 -1.69
C GLN A 167 22.95 -9.01 -1.69
N LYS A 168 23.13 -10.23 -2.21
CA LYS A 168 24.46 -10.84 -2.39
C LYS A 168 25.15 -10.43 -3.70
N THR A 169 24.40 -9.95 -4.69
CA THR A 169 24.92 -9.58 -6.02
C THR A 169 25.24 -8.08 -6.17
N GLU A 170 24.76 -7.21 -5.29
CA GLU A 170 25.04 -5.76 -5.31
C GLU A 170 26.50 -5.35 -4.98
N LYS A 171 27.40 -6.30 -4.69
CA LYS A 171 28.84 -6.02 -4.45
C LYS A 171 29.67 -5.85 -5.73
N GLY A 172 29.05 -5.42 -6.83
CA GLY A 172 29.72 -5.06 -8.08
C GLY A 172 29.13 -3.76 -8.64
N PRO A 173 29.94 -2.78 -9.11
CA PRO A 173 29.43 -1.47 -9.49
C PRO A 173 28.70 -1.51 -10.84
N PHE A 174 27.37 -1.44 -10.82
CA PHE A 174 26.57 -1.24 -12.02
C PHE A 174 26.36 0.25 -12.29
N VAL A 175 27.31 0.87 -13.00
CA VAL A 175 27.19 2.27 -13.44
C VAL A 175 26.38 2.32 -14.73
N LEU A 176 25.09 2.67 -14.63
CA LEU A 176 24.29 3.03 -15.80
C LEU A 176 24.33 4.56 -16.00
N ALA A 177 25.29 5.02 -16.80
CA ALA A 177 25.33 6.40 -17.25
C ALA A 177 24.41 6.59 -18.47
N LEU A 178 23.38 7.43 -18.33
CA LEU A 178 22.58 7.93 -19.45
C LEU A 178 22.57 9.46 -19.42
N PRO A 179 23.22 10.14 -20.38
CA PRO A 179 22.99 11.55 -20.65
C PRO A 179 21.82 11.68 -21.64
N PHE A 180 20.83 12.51 -21.34
CA PHE A 180 20.57 13.75 -22.08
C PHE A 180 19.34 14.47 -21.51
N ALA A 181 19.46 15.78 -21.36
CA ALA A 181 18.32 16.65 -21.07
C ALA A 181 17.73 17.19 -22.38
N ALA A 182 16.40 17.30 -22.42
CA ALA A 182 15.70 18.12 -23.41
C ALA A 182 14.51 18.81 -22.72
N THR A 183 14.73 20.05 -22.29
CA THR A 183 13.68 20.96 -21.85
C THR A 183 12.84 21.39 -23.03
N GLN A 184 11.51 21.38 -22.90
CA GLN A 184 10.67 22.22 -23.75
C GLN A 184 9.51 22.83 -22.96
N ARG A 185 9.53 24.16 -22.84
CA ARG A 185 8.35 24.97 -22.49
C ARG A 185 7.40 24.94 -23.68
N LEU A 186 6.10 24.93 -23.41
CA LEU A 186 5.13 25.58 -24.27
C LEU A 186 4.24 26.47 -23.39
N ASP A 187 4.05 27.70 -23.85
CA ASP A 187 3.43 28.78 -23.09
C ASP A 187 1.90 28.81 -23.25
N HIS A 188 1.26 29.61 -22.40
CA HIS A 188 -0.16 29.93 -22.48
C HIS A 188 -0.59 30.46 -23.86
N HIS A 189 -1.76 30.01 -24.31
CA HIS A 189 -2.77 30.90 -24.85
C HIS A 189 -4.15 30.47 -24.33
N GLY A 190 -4.92 31.42 -23.83
CA GLY A 190 -6.34 31.23 -23.51
C GLY A 190 -7.21 31.97 -24.49
N ASP A 191 -8.48 31.58 -24.56
CA ASP A 191 -9.57 32.40 -25.09
C ASP A 191 -10.78 32.24 -24.15
N GLU A 192 -11.22 33.36 -23.57
CA GLU A 192 -12.56 33.47 -22.99
C GLU A 192 -13.54 33.92 -24.08
N GLN A 193 -14.76 33.37 -24.04
CA GLN A 193 -16.06 34.08 -24.15
C GLN A 193 -17.11 33.29 -24.94
N ALA A 194 -18.16 32.87 -24.25
CA ALA A 194 -19.55 33.06 -24.71
C ALA A 194 -20.50 32.91 -23.52
N ALA A 195 -21.19 33.97 -23.14
CA ALA A 195 -22.14 33.96 -22.03
C ALA A 195 -23.58 33.74 -22.51
N GLY A 196 -24.37 33.05 -21.68
CA GLY A 196 -25.80 33.35 -21.53
C GLY A 196 -26.80 32.49 -22.31
N LYS A 197 -27.55 31.68 -21.54
CA LYS A 197 -28.97 32.00 -21.30
C LYS A 197 -29.51 31.26 -20.07
N ALA A 198 -30.20 31.99 -19.21
CA ALA A 198 -31.09 31.43 -18.19
C ALA A 198 -32.53 31.54 -18.72
N ASP A 199 -33.40 30.60 -18.34
CA ASP A 199 -34.85 30.73 -18.54
C ASP A 199 -35.65 30.23 -17.33
N GLN A 200 -36.82 30.86 -17.15
CA GLN A 200 -37.75 30.79 -16.02
C GLN A 200 -39.20 30.75 -16.55
N ILE A 201 -40.22 30.23 -15.87
CA ILE A 201 -40.33 29.61 -14.53
C ILE A 201 -41.55 28.65 -14.57
N GLN A 202 -41.65 27.63 -13.70
CA GLN A 202 -42.97 27.30 -13.13
C GLN A 202 -42.93 26.45 -11.85
N VAL A 203 -43.77 26.86 -10.89
CA VAL A 203 -43.97 26.30 -9.54
C VAL A 203 -45.47 26.05 -9.37
N MET A 204 -45.86 24.90 -8.77
CA MET A 204 -47.05 24.66 -7.90
C MET A 204 -47.34 23.13 -7.80
N PRO A 205 -48.03 22.62 -6.75
CA PRO A 205 -47.55 22.63 -5.37
C PRO A 205 -47.64 21.25 -4.65
N THR A 206 -46.81 21.07 -3.62
CA THR A 206 -46.95 20.14 -2.48
C THR A 206 -47.87 18.90 -2.60
N GLN A 207 -47.26 17.71 -2.58
CA GLN A 207 -47.74 16.61 -1.73
C GLN A 207 -46.60 16.15 -0.82
N THR A 208 -46.90 16.06 0.47
CA THR A 208 -46.03 15.52 1.51
C THR A 208 -45.99 14.00 1.42
N ASN A 209 -44.79 13.41 1.38
CA ASN A 209 -44.56 12.03 1.80
C ASN A 209 -43.15 11.93 2.40
N ASP A 210 -43.05 11.15 3.47
CA ASP A 210 -41.94 11.16 4.41
C ASP A 210 -40.58 10.80 3.79
N SER A 211 -39.58 11.62 4.10
CA SER A 211 -38.14 11.34 4.12
C SER A 211 -37.64 10.11 3.37
N ALA A 212 -37.66 10.17 2.04
CA ALA A 212 -36.78 9.34 1.22
C ALA A 212 -35.34 9.89 1.33
N VAL A 213 -34.59 9.43 2.34
CA VAL A 213 -33.12 9.46 2.26
C VAL A 213 -32.76 8.54 1.12
N ALA A 214 -32.38 9.11 -0.02
CA ALA A 214 -31.91 8.32 -1.15
C ALA A 214 -30.60 7.64 -0.73
N LEU A 215 -30.66 6.34 -0.45
CA LEU A 215 -29.47 5.50 -0.35
C LEU A 215 -28.68 5.65 -1.65
N ARG A 216 -27.55 6.36 -1.59
CA ARG A 216 -26.55 6.32 -2.66
C ARG A 216 -25.98 4.91 -2.64
N HIS A 217 -26.33 4.09 -3.64
CA HIS A 217 -25.73 2.78 -3.79
C HIS A 217 -24.24 2.95 -4.11
N GLY A 218 -23.41 2.69 -3.11
CA GLY A 218 -21.95 2.71 -3.26
C GLY A 218 -21.43 1.51 -4.03
N PHE A 219 -20.28 1.69 -4.69
CA PHE A 219 -19.63 0.67 -5.51
C PHE A 219 -19.36 -0.65 -4.76
N TRP A 220 -19.04 -0.57 -3.46
CA TRP A 220 -18.72 -1.75 -2.63
C TRP A 220 -19.95 -2.48 -2.06
N GLY A 221 -21.16 -2.02 -2.40
CA GLY A 221 -22.40 -2.53 -1.82
C GLY A 221 -22.69 -1.96 -0.43
N GLU A 222 -23.62 -2.60 0.27
CA GLU A 222 -24.03 -2.19 1.62
C GLU A 222 -22.88 -2.35 2.65
N PRO A 223 -22.74 -1.45 3.63
CA PRO A 223 -21.80 -1.60 4.73
C PRO A 223 -22.01 -2.93 5.49
N THR A 224 -20.91 -3.65 5.74
CA THR A 224 -20.91 -4.89 6.55
C THR A 224 -20.08 -4.78 7.83
N ALA A 225 -19.36 -3.68 8.02
CA ALA A 225 -18.64 -3.34 9.23
C ALA A 225 -19.57 -3.24 10.46
N THR A 226 -19.00 -3.42 11.65
CA THR A 226 -19.74 -3.29 12.92
C THR A 226 -19.83 -1.85 13.44
N ILE A 227 -19.16 -0.91 12.76
CA ILE A 227 -19.15 0.52 13.05
C ILE A 227 -19.10 1.30 11.73
N ASP A 228 -19.80 2.44 11.72
CA ASP A 228 -19.96 3.42 10.65
C ASP A 228 -19.73 4.79 11.31
N TRP A 229 -18.95 5.69 10.72
CA TRP A 229 -18.56 6.95 11.38
C TRP A 229 -19.49 8.10 10.98
N CYS A 230 -19.13 9.32 11.39
CA CYS A 230 -20.00 10.47 11.16
C CYS A 230 -19.88 11.10 9.78
N GLU A 231 -18.93 10.67 8.95
CA GLU A 231 -18.83 11.12 7.56
C GLU A 231 -20.03 10.59 6.75
N THR A 232 -20.55 11.36 5.79
CA THR A 232 -21.69 10.90 5.00
C THR A 232 -21.23 9.97 3.88
N ASN A 233 -21.69 8.72 3.95
CA ASN A 233 -21.30 7.67 3.03
C ASN A 233 -21.59 8.01 1.56
N TYR A 234 -20.55 7.89 0.74
CA TYR A 234 -20.52 8.18 -0.69
C TYR A 234 -20.94 9.63 -1.03
N GLU A 235 -20.67 10.61 -0.14
CA GLU A 235 -20.95 12.03 -0.38
C GLU A 235 -20.11 12.59 -1.56
N HIS A 236 -18.80 12.30 -1.57
CA HIS A 236 -17.83 12.87 -2.51
C HIS A 236 -17.42 11.95 -3.66
N SER A 237 -17.68 10.63 -3.57
CA SER A 237 -17.33 9.64 -4.59
C SER A 237 -18.22 8.41 -4.47
N GLU A 238 -18.58 7.76 -5.58
CA GLU A 238 -19.29 6.48 -5.59
C GLU A 238 -18.37 5.29 -5.24
N TYR A 239 -17.04 5.48 -5.34
CA TYR A 239 -16.03 4.44 -5.11
C TYR A 239 -15.43 4.43 -3.70
N VAL A 240 -15.64 5.49 -2.92
CA VAL A 240 -15.04 5.70 -1.59
C VAL A 240 -16.15 6.11 -0.64
N ALA A 241 -16.45 5.26 0.35
CA ALA A 241 -17.55 5.49 1.29
C ALA A 241 -17.33 6.75 2.14
N GLU A 242 -16.31 6.77 2.98
CA GLU A 242 -15.94 7.92 3.80
C GLU A 242 -14.67 8.57 3.22
N PHE A 243 -14.84 9.61 2.41
CA PHE A 243 -13.77 10.21 1.61
C PHE A 243 -12.68 10.86 2.46
N TRP A 244 -13.04 11.72 3.41
CA TRP A 244 -12.08 12.42 4.29
C TRP A 244 -11.39 11.46 5.24
N ASN A 245 -12.12 10.49 5.82
CA ASN A 245 -11.54 9.43 6.63
C ASN A 245 -10.57 8.55 5.82
N THR A 246 -10.87 8.29 4.54
CA THR A 246 -9.97 7.56 3.63
C THR A 246 -8.71 8.36 3.28
N VAL A 247 -8.83 9.60 2.80
CA VAL A 247 -7.65 10.35 2.31
C VAL A 247 -6.74 10.86 3.44
N SER A 248 -7.28 11.10 4.63
CA SER A 248 -6.49 11.52 5.80
C SER A 248 -5.45 10.47 6.22
N ASN A 249 -5.69 9.19 5.92
CA ASN A 249 -4.76 8.09 6.19
C ASN A 249 -3.47 8.13 5.36
N LEU A 250 -3.41 8.90 4.25
CA LEU A 250 -2.18 9.10 3.47
C LEU A 250 -1.00 9.61 4.32
N LEU A 251 -1.29 10.36 5.40
CA LEU A 251 -0.25 10.90 6.27
C LEU A 251 0.48 9.81 7.07
N PHE A 252 -0.21 8.74 7.51
CA PHE A 252 0.44 7.58 8.14
C PHE A 252 1.41 6.91 7.19
N VAL A 253 1.02 6.74 5.92
CA VAL A 253 1.85 6.09 4.90
C VAL A 253 3.06 6.96 4.55
N ALA A 254 2.86 8.26 4.32
CA ALA A 254 3.92 9.20 3.96
C ALA A 254 4.95 9.39 5.09
N LEU A 255 4.50 9.67 6.32
CA LEU A 255 5.40 9.83 7.46
C LEU A 255 6.01 8.51 7.92
N GLY A 256 5.27 7.39 7.79
CA GLY A 256 5.80 6.05 8.04
C GLY A 256 6.94 5.70 7.07
N LEU A 257 6.77 5.94 5.77
CA LEU A 257 7.80 5.72 4.77
C LEU A 257 9.03 6.62 4.98
N TYR A 258 8.82 7.91 5.26
CA TYR A 258 9.90 8.84 5.57
C TYR A 258 10.65 8.43 6.84
N GLY A 259 9.92 8.09 7.91
CA GLY A 259 10.47 7.59 9.16
C GLY A 259 11.29 6.31 8.96
N LEU A 260 10.77 5.34 8.19
CA LEU A 260 11.46 4.11 7.84
C LEU A 260 12.76 4.39 7.07
N ALA A 261 12.72 5.21 6.02
CA ALA A 261 13.89 5.55 5.21
C ALA A 261 14.99 6.20 6.07
N ARG A 262 14.62 7.16 6.94
CA ARG A 262 15.55 7.79 7.89
C ARG A 262 16.07 6.80 8.94
N SER A 263 15.21 5.93 9.46
CA SER A 263 15.56 4.89 10.43
C SER A 263 16.62 3.92 9.87
N VAL A 264 16.44 3.46 8.63
CA VAL A 264 17.42 2.63 7.91
C VAL A 264 18.71 3.41 7.63
N GLN A 265 18.61 4.65 7.15
CA GLN A 265 19.78 5.49 6.84
C GLN A 265 20.65 5.81 8.07
N GLN A 266 20.06 5.94 9.25
CA GLN A 266 20.79 6.15 10.51
C GLN A 266 21.24 4.84 11.19
N GLY A 267 20.95 3.67 10.63
CA GLY A 267 21.39 2.38 11.16
C GLY A 267 20.84 2.04 12.55
N VAL A 268 19.67 2.57 12.93
CA VAL A 268 19.03 2.21 14.21
C VAL A 268 18.45 0.79 14.18
N GLU A 269 18.20 0.21 15.35
CA GLU A 269 17.80 -1.19 15.50
C GLU A 269 16.50 -1.54 14.76
N TRP A 270 16.44 -2.75 14.19
CA TRP A 270 15.34 -3.26 13.34
C TRP A 270 13.92 -3.02 13.88
N ARG A 271 13.74 -3.02 15.20
CA ARG A 271 12.46 -2.79 15.87
C ARG A 271 11.84 -1.43 15.51
N PHE A 272 12.66 -0.40 15.29
CA PHE A 272 12.19 0.92 14.87
C PHE A 272 11.72 0.91 13.41
N HIS A 273 12.36 0.12 12.54
CA HIS A 273 11.88 -0.12 11.18
C HIS A 273 10.52 -0.85 11.23
N ALA A 274 10.42 -1.90 12.04
CA ALA A 274 9.17 -2.66 12.23
C ALA A 274 8.03 -1.77 12.74
N GLN A 275 8.29 -0.81 13.61
CA GLN A 275 7.27 0.16 14.07
C GLN A 275 6.75 1.03 12.91
N PHE A 276 7.63 1.58 12.08
CA PHE A 276 7.19 2.39 10.93
C PHE A 276 6.44 1.56 9.89
N ILE A 277 6.89 0.33 9.62
CA ILE A 277 6.18 -0.62 8.75
C ILE A 277 4.78 -0.92 9.31
N ALA A 278 4.66 -1.18 10.62
CA ALA A 278 3.37 -1.44 11.25
C ALA A 278 2.42 -0.22 11.15
N VAL A 279 2.94 1.00 11.33
CA VAL A 279 2.19 2.25 11.14
C VAL A 279 1.70 2.43 9.69
N MET A 280 2.54 2.10 8.69
CA MET A 280 2.12 2.12 7.28
C MET A 280 1.02 1.09 6.99
N ILE A 281 1.13 -0.13 7.55
CA ILE A 281 0.11 -1.17 7.39
C ILE A 281 -1.22 -0.74 8.03
N THR A 282 -1.20 -0.13 9.22
CA THR A 282 -2.39 0.49 9.84
C THR A 282 -3.00 1.55 8.93
N GLY A 283 -2.21 2.51 8.40
CA GLY A 283 -2.75 3.55 7.53
C GLY A 283 -3.38 3.02 6.23
N ILE A 284 -2.78 1.99 5.62
CA ILE A 284 -3.35 1.31 4.44
C ILE A 284 -4.64 0.57 4.81
N GLY A 285 -4.65 -0.15 5.94
CA GLY A 285 -5.81 -0.88 6.43
C GLY A 285 -6.99 0.03 6.75
N SER A 286 -6.75 1.13 7.45
CA SER A 286 -7.73 2.17 7.75
C SER A 286 -8.27 2.81 6.46
N ALA A 287 -7.42 3.16 5.49
CA ALA A 287 -7.89 3.65 4.18
C ALA A 287 -8.77 2.62 3.43
N MET A 288 -8.45 1.32 3.50
CA MET A 288 -9.30 0.26 2.94
C MET A 288 -10.62 0.12 3.70
N PHE A 289 -10.62 0.29 5.02
CA PHE A 289 -11.83 0.26 5.85
C PHE A 289 -12.76 1.42 5.49
N HIS A 290 -12.31 2.66 5.66
CA HIS A 290 -13.10 3.86 5.37
C HIS A 290 -13.51 3.98 3.90
N GLY A 291 -12.73 3.42 2.97
CA GLY A 291 -13.08 3.41 1.55
C GLY A 291 -14.25 2.50 1.20
N THR A 292 -14.56 1.49 2.04
CA THR A 292 -15.46 0.37 1.66
C THR A 292 -16.54 0.02 2.69
N LEU A 293 -16.31 0.35 3.97
CA LEU A 293 -17.09 -0.06 5.14
C LEU A 293 -17.40 -1.56 5.21
N GLN A 294 -16.45 -2.38 4.73
CA GLN A 294 -16.55 -3.84 4.77
C GLN A 294 -15.84 -4.43 5.98
N LEU A 295 -16.46 -5.44 6.61
CA LEU A 295 -15.96 -6.11 7.82
C LEU A 295 -14.52 -6.65 7.67
N VAL A 296 -14.18 -7.17 6.49
CA VAL A 296 -12.82 -7.68 6.21
C VAL A 296 -11.79 -6.55 6.29
N HIS A 297 -12.14 -5.36 5.80
CA HIS A 297 -11.24 -4.21 5.82
C HIS A 297 -11.20 -3.53 7.18
N GLN A 298 -12.30 -3.55 7.94
CA GLN A 298 -12.29 -3.17 9.37
C GLN A 298 -11.28 -4.03 10.16
N GLN A 299 -11.24 -5.35 9.92
CA GLN A 299 -10.22 -6.23 10.51
C GLN A 299 -8.79 -5.83 10.06
N CYS A 300 -8.62 -5.37 8.82
CA CYS A 300 -7.35 -4.83 8.30
C CYS A 300 -6.93 -3.49 8.93
N ASP A 301 -7.83 -2.76 9.59
CA ASP A 301 -7.48 -1.56 10.37
C ASP A 301 -7.21 -1.90 11.84
N GLU A 302 -8.23 -2.40 12.54
CA GLU A 302 -8.21 -2.62 13.99
C GLU A 302 -7.15 -3.65 14.43
N THR A 303 -6.85 -4.65 13.58
CA THR A 303 -5.83 -5.67 13.91
C THR A 303 -4.41 -5.11 13.79
N PRO A 304 -3.95 -4.51 12.67
CA PRO A 304 -2.66 -3.86 12.61
C PRO A 304 -2.43 -2.77 13.66
N MET A 305 -3.47 -2.02 14.07
CA MET A 305 -3.35 -1.08 15.21
C MET A 305 -2.85 -1.78 16.48
N VAL A 306 -3.36 -2.97 16.81
CA VAL A 306 -2.89 -3.75 17.97
C VAL A 306 -1.46 -4.27 17.75
N TRP A 307 -1.11 -4.75 16.55
CA TRP A 307 0.27 -5.18 16.25
C TRP A 307 1.27 -4.03 16.37
N ALA A 308 0.94 -2.85 15.84
CA ALA A 308 1.74 -1.64 15.99
C ALA A 308 1.94 -1.26 17.46
N MET A 309 0.92 -1.44 18.31
CA MET A 309 1.02 -1.23 19.75
C MET A 309 1.85 -2.28 20.48
N LEU A 310 1.85 -3.55 20.04
CA LEU A 310 2.69 -4.60 20.61
C LEU A 310 4.18 -4.39 20.28
N VAL A 311 4.50 -3.95 19.05
CA VAL A 311 5.85 -3.49 18.69
C VAL A 311 6.24 -2.26 19.51
N TRP A 312 5.29 -1.35 19.77
CA TRP A 312 5.53 -0.16 20.56
C TRP A 312 5.84 -0.48 22.03
N ILE A 313 5.12 -1.42 22.64
CA ILE A 313 5.45 -1.98 23.96
C ILE A 313 6.87 -2.56 23.96
N TYR A 314 7.22 -3.37 22.95
CA TYR A 314 8.55 -3.97 22.86
C TYR A 314 9.69 -2.94 22.83
N ILE A 315 9.49 -1.82 22.12
CA ILE A 315 10.44 -0.69 22.07
C ILE A 315 10.49 0.03 23.42
N VAL A 316 9.33 0.47 23.92
CA VAL A 316 9.22 1.41 25.04
C VAL A 316 9.58 0.77 26.39
N TYR A 317 9.32 -0.53 26.57
CA TYR A 317 9.64 -1.30 27.78
C TYR A 317 10.92 -2.15 27.68
N ASN A 318 11.74 -2.03 26.62
CA ASN A 318 12.86 -2.96 26.41
C ASN A 318 13.87 -3.02 27.56
N ASN A 319 14.12 -1.89 28.23
CA ASN A 319 15.02 -1.84 29.38
C ASN A 319 14.43 -2.54 30.61
N GLU A 320 13.10 -2.53 30.76
CA GLU A 320 12.41 -3.19 31.86
C GLU A 320 12.39 -4.70 31.65
N PHE A 321 12.15 -5.18 30.42
CA PHE A 321 12.29 -6.59 30.08
C PHE A 321 13.71 -7.10 30.34
N ARG A 322 14.74 -6.36 29.89
CA ARG A 322 16.15 -6.70 30.15
C ARG A 322 16.50 -6.70 31.65
N LYS A 323 16.00 -5.74 32.44
CA LYS A 323 16.18 -5.72 33.91
C LYS A 323 15.49 -6.90 34.60
N ALA A 324 14.35 -7.35 34.09
CA ALA A 324 13.63 -8.53 34.57
C ALA A 324 14.27 -9.86 34.11
N GLY A 325 15.40 -9.83 33.40
CA GLY A 325 16.05 -11.03 32.85
C GLY A 325 15.34 -11.65 31.64
N LEU A 326 14.32 -10.99 31.10
CA LEU A 326 13.54 -11.48 29.97
C LEU A 326 14.27 -11.14 28.66
N THR A 327 14.64 -12.18 27.91
CA THR A 327 15.36 -12.03 26.64
C THR A 327 14.41 -11.79 25.47
N ASP A 328 14.94 -11.27 24.37
CA ASP A 328 14.17 -11.04 23.14
C ASP A 328 13.54 -12.36 22.61
N ALA A 329 14.19 -13.50 22.85
CA ALA A 329 13.70 -14.84 22.52
C ALA A 329 12.47 -15.31 23.33
N VAL A 330 12.14 -14.63 24.44
CA VAL A 330 10.94 -14.89 25.24
C VAL A 330 9.86 -13.84 24.96
N ILE A 331 10.25 -12.57 24.94
CA ILE A 331 9.31 -11.45 24.77
C ILE A 331 8.70 -11.40 23.37
N ILE A 332 9.49 -11.62 22.30
CA ILE A 332 8.96 -11.53 20.93
C ILE A 332 7.91 -12.61 20.67
N PRO A 333 8.11 -13.91 21.01
CA PRO A 333 7.04 -14.91 20.90
C PRO A 333 5.83 -14.60 21.78
N LEU A 334 6.00 -14.10 23.01
CA LEU A 334 4.89 -13.76 23.91
C LEU A 334 3.99 -12.65 23.34
N LEU A 335 4.59 -11.58 22.82
CA LEU A 335 3.86 -10.48 22.18
C LEU A 335 3.22 -10.94 20.85
N THR A 336 3.91 -11.79 20.08
CA THR A 336 3.37 -12.37 18.84
C THR A 336 2.15 -13.24 19.12
N LEU A 337 2.21 -14.11 20.13
CA LEU A 337 1.07 -14.94 20.56
C LEU A 337 -0.10 -14.08 21.07
N THR A 338 0.20 -12.95 21.70
CA THR A 338 -0.82 -11.97 22.13
C THR A 338 -1.52 -11.33 20.91
N GLY A 339 -0.76 -10.93 19.88
CA GLY A 339 -1.29 -10.38 18.63
C GLY A 339 -2.11 -11.39 17.83
N VAL A 340 -1.64 -12.65 17.72
CA VAL A 340 -2.39 -13.74 17.08
C VAL A 340 -3.66 -14.08 17.85
N GLY A 341 -3.57 -14.19 19.18
CA GLY A 341 -4.73 -14.45 20.05
C GLY A 341 -5.79 -13.36 19.94
N PHE A 342 -5.37 -12.08 19.96
CA PHE A 342 -6.26 -10.95 19.69
C PHE A 342 -6.91 -11.07 18.31
N ALA A 343 -6.13 -11.28 17.25
CA ALA A 343 -6.66 -11.35 15.87
C ALA A 343 -7.72 -12.45 15.70
N ILE A 344 -7.49 -13.65 16.27
CA ILE A 344 -8.45 -14.76 16.24
C ILE A 344 -9.74 -14.42 16.99
N VAL A 345 -9.62 -13.92 18.23
CA VAL A 345 -10.77 -13.52 19.05
C VAL A 345 -11.55 -12.40 18.35
N HIS A 346 -10.87 -11.42 17.77
CA HIS A 346 -11.49 -10.31 17.05
C HIS A 346 -12.26 -10.76 15.82
N ALA A 347 -11.67 -11.63 14.98
CA ALA A 347 -12.31 -12.16 13.78
C ALA A 347 -13.57 -13.01 14.08
N ILE A 348 -13.58 -13.73 15.20
CA ILE A 348 -14.70 -14.57 15.64
C ILE A 348 -15.82 -13.73 16.25
N TYR A 349 -15.50 -12.89 17.25
CA TYR A 349 -16.51 -12.20 18.06
C TYR A 349 -16.87 -10.79 17.57
N ARG A 350 -16.02 -10.17 16.73
CA ARG A 350 -16.28 -8.91 16.01
C ARG A 350 -16.73 -7.76 16.92
N PHE A 351 -16.14 -7.68 18.11
CA PHE A 351 -16.65 -6.83 19.18
C PHE A 351 -15.79 -5.57 19.34
N THR A 352 -16.11 -4.54 18.55
CA THR A 352 -15.40 -3.25 18.49
C THR A 352 -15.09 -2.66 19.87
N THR A 353 -16.01 -2.73 20.84
CA THR A 353 -15.76 -2.22 22.20
C THR A 353 -14.61 -2.94 22.93
N LEU A 354 -14.43 -4.25 22.72
CA LEU A 354 -13.29 -4.99 23.30
C LEU A 354 -11.98 -4.58 22.64
N PHE A 355 -11.97 -4.35 21.32
CA PHE A 355 -10.82 -3.76 20.63
C PHE A 355 -10.48 -2.38 21.20
N GLN A 356 -11.45 -1.46 21.27
CA GLN A 356 -11.26 -0.10 21.79
C GLN A 356 -10.68 -0.10 23.22
N VAL A 357 -11.24 -0.91 24.11
CA VAL A 357 -10.75 -1.05 25.50
C VAL A 357 -9.33 -1.65 25.53
N PHE A 358 -9.06 -2.71 24.77
CA PHE A 358 -7.75 -3.35 24.74
C PHE A 358 -6.68 -2.41 24.17
N PHE A 359 -6.94 -1.80 23.02
CA PHE A 359 -6.07 -0.79 22.40
C PHE A 359 -5.82 0.40 23.35
N GLY A 360 -6.87 0.92 24.00
CA GLY A 360 -6.77 2.00 24.98
C GLY A 360 -5.87 1.67 26.18
N ILE A 361 -5.91 0.42 26.67
CA ILE A 361 -4.99 -0.07 27.72
C ILE A 361 -3.54 -0.09 27.21
N LEU A 362 -3.27 -0.67 26.03
CA LEU A 362 -1.92 -0.73 25.46
C LEU A 362 -1.35 0.68 25.21
N ALA A 363 -2.16 1.59 24.66
CA ALA A 363 -1.81 2.98 24.39
C ALA A 363 -1.49 3.74 25.68
N SER A 364 -2.31 3.56 26.73
CA SER A 364 -2.11 4.18 28.04
C SER A 364 -0.80 3.73 28.69
N LEU A 365 -0.51 2.42 28.69
CA LEU A 365 0.74 1.86 29.21
C LEU A 365 1.96 2.45 28.49
N CYS A 366 1.93 2.50 27.16
CA CYS A 366 3.01 3.09 26.37
C CYS A 366 3.19 4.58 26.63
N CYS A 367 2.10 5.34 26.73
CA CYS A 367 2.14 6.78 27.02
C CYS A 367 2.75 7.06 28.40
N ILE A 368 2.31 6.33 29.44
CA ILE A 368 2.89 6.41 30.80
C ILE A 368 4.39 6.10 30.77
N ARG A 369 4.80 5.02 30.09
CA ARG A 369 6.23 4.64 30.04
C ARG A 369 7.08 5.60 29.21
N LEU A 370 6.51 6.23 28.18
CA LEU A 370 7.15 7.31 27.41
C LEU A 370 7.33 8.58 28.26
N CYS A 371 6.36 8.93 29.11
CA CYS A 371 6.50 10.02 30.08
C CYS A 371 7.66 9.79 31.08
N PHE A 372 7.93 8.54 31.49
CA PHE A 372 9.12 8.20 32.28
C PHE A 372 10.44 8.33 31.51
N HIS A 373 10.46 8.12 30.19
CA HIS A 373 11.66 8.43 29.38
C HIS A 373 11.83 9.96 29.20
N TYR A 374 10.73 10.69 29.03
CA TYR A 374 10.73 12.16 28.91
C TYR A 374 11.31 12.88 30.13
N THR A 375 11.15 12.35 31.35
CA THR A 375 11.76 12.95 32.56
C THR A 375 13.25 12.65 32.70
N GLN A 376 13.79 11.68 31.95
CA GLN A 376 15.20 11.30 31.96
C GLN A 376 16.03 12.07 30.92
N VAL A 377 15.43 12.35 29.75
CA VAL A 377 16.08 13.12 28.68
C VAL A 377 16.24 14.58 29.08
N LYS A 378 17.43 15.15 28.84
CA LYS A 378 17.73 16.57 29.13
C LYS A 378 17.61 17.49 27.93
N ASP A 379 17.80 16.99 26.71
CA ASP A 379 17.77 17.80 25.49
C ASP A 379 16.39 18.47 25.28
N PRO A 380 16.32 19.82 25.18
CA PRO A 380 15.10 20.54 24.85
C PRO A 380 14.44 20.13 23.54
N ARG A 381 15.21 19.75 22.49
CA ARG A 381 14.66 19.33 21.18
C ARG A 381 13.99 17.96 21.27
N ALA A 382 14.66 16.95 21.83
CA ALA A 382 14.05 15.64 22.07
C ALA A 382 12.80 15.74 22.97
N ARG A 383 12.84 16.60 23.98
CA ARG A 383 11.67 16.91 24.81
C ARG A 383 10.55 17.63 24.06
N ALA A 384 10.84 18.41 23.01
CA ALA A 384 9.82 19.00 22.14
C ALA A 384 9.11 17.93 21.30
N ILE A 385 9.85 16.99 20.70
CA ILE A 385 9.30 15.84 19.96
C ILE A 385 8.35 15.02 20.85
N ALA A 386 8.76 14.70 22.09
CA ALA A 386 7.92 13.97 23.04
C ALA A 386 6.63 14.74 23.41
N ARG A 387 6.70 16.06 23.59
CA ARG A 387 5.50 16.90 23.80
C ARG A 387 4.62 16.95 22.55
N CYS A 388 5.21 16.97 21.35
CA CYS A 388 4.48 16.93 20.08
C CYS A 388 3.68 15.63 19.96
N TYR A 389 4.30 14.48 20.23
CA TYR A 389 3.64 13.17 20.33
C TYR A 389 2.44 13.21 21.28
N VAL A 390 2.65 13.51 22.58
CA VAL A 390 1.56 13.48 23.58
C VAL A 390 0.44 14.47 23.25
N ARG A 391 0.79 15.70 22.82
CA ARG A 391 -0.20 16.73 22.44
C ARG A 391 -1.08 16.25 21.29
N ASN A 392 -0.48 15.76 20.21
CA ASN A 392 -1.23 15.34 19.03
C ASN A 392 -2.07 14.08 19.33
N SER A 393 -1.54 13.11 20.10
CA SER A 393 -2.35 11.97 20.56
C SER A 393 -3.58 12.39 21.37
N LEU A 394 -3.45 13.38 22.26
CA LEU A 394 -4.58 13.88 23.07
C LEU A 394 -5.60 14.67 22.23
N ILE A 395 -5.14 15.53 21.31
CA ILE A 395 -6.04 16.27 20.40
C ILE A 395 -6.79 15.27 19.51
N GLY A 396 -6.07 14.34 18.88
CA GLY A 396 -6.68 13.29 18.08
C GLY A 396 -7.71 12.50 18.89
N PHE A 397 -7.35 11.96 20.05
CA PHE A 397 -8.27 11.15 20.87
C PHE A 397 -9.52 11.92 21.27
N SER A 398 -9.37 13.23 21.56
CA SER A 398 -10.51 14.11 21.83
C SER A 398 -11.44 14.22 20.63
N LEU A 399 -10.90 14.38 19.42
CA LEU A 399 -11.69 14.47 18.17
C LEU A 399 -12.35 13.13 17.81
N TRP A 400 -11.66 12.00 18.03
CA TRP A 400 -12.21 10.65 17.88
C TRP A 400 -13.40 10.40 18.83
N MET A 401 -13.24 10.72 20.12
CA MET A 401 -14.33 10.61 21.11
C MET A 401 -15.50 11.56 20.79
N MET A 402 -15.19 12.75 20.27
CA MET A 402 -16.19 13.74 19.87
C MET A 402 -17.03 13.18 18.71
N ASP A 403 -16.39 12.65 17.67
CA ASP A 403 -17.04 12.03 16.50
C ASP A 403 -17.95 10.88 16.96
N TYR A 404 -17.37 9.88 17.62
CA TYR A 404 -18.07 8.67 18.07
C TYR A 404 -19.29 8.93 18.97
N HIS A 405 -19.19 9.86 19.94
CA HIS A 405 -20.27 10.11 20.89
C HIS A 405 -21.24 11.24 20.51
N LEU A 406 -20.80 12.22 19.73
CA LEU A 406 -21.61 13.41 19.38
C LEU A 406 -22.07 13.42 17.92
N CYS A 407 -21.94 12.30 17.21
CA CYS A 407 -22.32 12.10 15.82
C CYS A 407 -23.69 12.70 15.44
N HIS A 408 -24.74 12.41 16.23
CA HIS A 408 -26.09 12.92 16.02
C HIS A 408 -26.22 14.46 16.07
N TYR A 409 -25.24 15.15 16.66
CA TYR A 409 -25.13 16.61 16.63
C TYR A 409 -24.25 17.07 15.46
N MET A 410 -23.14 16.39 15.18
CA MET A 410 -22.21 16.76 14.10
C MET A 410 -22.84 16.72 12.71
N VAL A 411 -23.58 15.66 12.39
CA VAL A 411 -24.24 15.48 11.09
C VAL A 411 -25.34 16.52 10.86
N ARG A 412 -25.78 17.24 11.91
CA ARG A 412 -26.75 18.34 11.83
C ARG A 412 -26.10 19.72 11.72
N LEU A 413 -24.78 19.83 11.80
CA LEU A 413 -24.09 21.09 11.57
C LEU A 413 -24.08 21.42 10.06
N PRO A 414 -24.09 22.71 9.67
CA PRO A 414 -24.05 23.09 8.24
C PRO A 414 -22.80 22.60 7.50
N ILE A 415 -21.73 22.30 8.23
CA ILE A 415 -20.50 21.67 7.74
C ILE A 415 -20.12 20.63 8.80
N ASN A 416 -19.97 19.37 8.39
CA ASN A 416 -19.47 18.31 9.27
C ASN A 416 -17.99 18.58 9.61
N PRO A 417 -17.59 18.62 10.90
CA PRO A 417 -16.19 18.84 11.27
C PRO A 417 -15.24 17.70 10.88
N GLN A 418 -15.75 16.52 10.51
CA GLN A 418 -14.97 15.31 10.18
C GLN A 418 -13.96 14.95 11.28
N GLY A 419 -14.44 14.80 12.53
CA GLY A 419 -13.59 14.60 13.71
C GLY A 419 -12.70 13.36 13.59
N HIS A 420 -13.21 12.31 12.94
CA HIS A 420 -12.46 11.08 12.66
C HIS A 420 -11.32 11.29 11.64
N ALA A 421 -11.53 12.06 10.57
CA ALA A 421 -10.46 12.39 9.62
C ALA A 421 -9.33 13.19 10.27
N TRP A 422 -9.67 14.12 11.19
CA TRP A 422 -8.66 14.83 11.98
C TRP A 422 -7.92 13.90 12.96
N TRP A 423 -8.60 12.91 13.54
CA TRP A 423 -7.95 11.87 14.35
C TRP A 423 -6.83 11.17 13.56
N HIS A 424 -7.05 10.78 12.31
CA HIS A 424 -5.98 10.21 11.46
C HIS A 424 -4.81 11.16 11.25
N LEU A 425 -5.07 12.44 10.97
CA LEU A 425 -3.99 13.42 10.78
C LEU A 425 -3.16 13.61 12.05
N PHE A 426 -3.81 13.82 13.20
CA PHE A 426 -3.11 13.99 14.48
C PHE A 426 -2.36 12.72 14.92
N MET A 427 -2.95 11.55 14.72
CA MET A 427 -2.31 10.27 15.03
C MET A 427 -1.21 9.90 14.04
N GLY A 428 -1.30 10.28 12.77
CA GLY A 428 -0.21 10.15 11.79
C GLY A 428 1.03 10.94 12.21
N VAL A 429 0.84 12.20 12.63
CA VAL A 429 1.93 13.02 13.18
C VAL A 429 2.48 12.41 14.48
N ALA A 430 1.62 11.92 15.38
CA ALA A 430 2.08 11.25 16.61
C ALA A 430 2.89 9.98 16.31
N SER A 431 2.41 9.11 15.42
CA SER A 431 3.07 7.87 15.01
C SER A 431 4.42 8.08 14.31
N TYR A 432 4.72 9.31 13.86
CA TYR A 432 6.08 9.71 13.48
C TYR A 432 6.94 10.14 14.68
N HIS A 433 6.44 11.07 15.50
CA HIS A 433 7.19 11.68 16.60
C HIS A 433 7.51 10.71 17.75
N GLY A 434 6.59 9.78 18.06
CA GLY A 434 6.80 8.79 19.11
C GLY A 434 8.05 7.94 18.84
N PRO A 435 8.10 7.17 17.73
CA PRO A 435 9.27 6.38 17.36
C PRO A 435 10.55 7.20 17.22
N LEU A 436 10.47 8.43 16.69
CA LEU A 436 11.60 9.34 16.61
C LEU A 436 12.17 9.68 18.00
N PHE A 437 11.32 10.03 18.96
CA PHE A 437 11.76 10.26 20.35
C PHE A 437 12.40 9.01 20.97
N MET A 438 11.83 7.83 20.76
CA MET A 438 12.40 6.58 21.30
C MET A 438 13.71 6.16 20.61
N GLN A 439 13.93 6.53 19.34
CA GLN A 439 15.25 6.41 18.70
C GLN A 439 16.27 7.30 19.39
N TYR A 440 15.95 8.58 19.65
CA TYR A 440 16.84 9.50 20.39
C TYR A 440 17.22 8.90 21.75
N VAL A 441 16.21 8.50 22.54
CA VAL A 441 16.39 7.87 23.87
C VAL A 441 17.28 6.63 23.78
N ARG A 442 17.13 5.81 22.74
CA ARG A 442 17.94 4.62 22.54
C ARG A 442 19.39 4.94 22.15
N LEU A 443 19.60 5.91 21.28
CA LEU A 443 20.94 6.35 20.85
C LEU A 443 21.72 6.95 22.02
N GLU A 444 21.06 7.75 22.88
CA GLU A 444 21.61 8.25 24.14
C GLU A 444 21.99 7.11 25.11
N GLN A 445 21.12 6.09 25.26
CA GLN A 445 21.42 4.89 26.06
C GLN A 445 22.60 4.06 25.51
N LEU A 446 22.82 4.08 24.20
CA LEU A 446 23.98 3.47 23.54
C LEU A 446 25.25 4.35 23.62
N LYS A 447 25.19 5.48 24.36
CA LYS A 447 26.26 6.48 24.51
C LYS A 447 26.68 7.15 23.18
N GLN A 448 25.82 7.10 22.17
CA GLN A 448 26.00 7.88 20.96
C GLN A 448 25.56 9.33 21.21
N LYS A 449 25.97 10.25 20.33
CA LYS A 449 25.60 11.68 20.40
C LYS A 449 24.61 11.98 19.27
N PRO A 450 23.32 11.62 19.40
CA PRO A 450 22.30 11.97 18.43
C PRO A 450 22.05 13.48 18.44
N GLU A 451 21.85 14.06 17.26
CA GLU A 451 21.40 15.44 17.10
C GLU A 451 20.04 15.43 16.40
N ILE A 452 19.10 16.25 16.90
CA ILE A 452 17.82 16.49 16.23
C ILE A 452 17.99 17.71 15.34
N VAL A 453 17.73 17.52 14.04
CA VAL A 453 17.81 18.54 13.01
C VAL A 453 16.50 18.63 12.23
N ASP A 454 16.22 19.81 11.71
CA ASP A 454 15.05 20.08 10.89
C ASP A 454 15.42 19.77 9.42
N ASN A 455 14.57 19.04 8.70
CA ASN A 455 14.79 18.79 7.27
C ASN A 455 14.31 19.98 6.41
N ALA A 456 14.53 19.92 5.08
CA ALA A 456 14.10 20.97 4.15
C ALA A 456 12.57 21.19 4.06
N LEU A 457 11.77 20.29 4.64
CA LEU A 457 10.30 20.38 4.74
C LEU A 457 9.83 20.80 6.15
N GLY A 458 10.76 21.14 7.06
CA GLY A 458 10.45 21.52 8.43
C GLY A 458 10.06 20.34 9.35
N LEU A 459 10.33 19.10 8.95
CA LEU A 459 10.12 17.91 9.80
C LEU A 459 11.40 17.57 10.57
N GLU A 460 11.29 17.38 11.87
CA GLU A 460 12.39 16.93 12.73
C GLU A 460 12.87 15.53 12.32
N THR A 461 14.18 15.33 12.31
CA THR A 461 14.82 14.02 12.12
C THR A 461 16.08 13.90 12.97
N ILE A 462 16.57 12.68 13.16
CA ILE A 462 17.81 12.43 13.89
C ILE A 462 18.97 12.30 12.90
N LEU A 463 20.12 12.85 13.29
CA LEU A 463 21.43 12.55 12.74
C LEU A 463 22.31 11.91 13.83
N VAL A 464 22.96 10.81 13.48
CA VAL A 464 24.03 10.19 14.27
C VAL A 464 25.37 10.61 13.67
N HIS A 465 26.11 11.44 14.40
CA HIS A 465 27.48 11.78 13.99
C HIS A 465 28.39 10.56 14.13
N ALA A 466 29.16 10.25 13.09
CA ALA A 466 30.22 9.25 13.18
C ALA A 466 31.24 9.67 14.26
N PRO A 467 31.80 8.72 15.04
CA PRO A 467 32.85 9.04 16.00
C PRO A 467 34.05 9.64 15.27
N ARG A 468 34.55 10.78 15.76
CA ARG A 468 35.78 11.40 15.24
C ARG A 468 36.96 10.49 15.59
N GLU A 469 37.94 10.38 14.69
CA GLU A 469 39.14 9.55 14.91
C GLU A 469 39.89 9.88 16.22
N SER A 470 39.78 11.12 16.71
CA SER A 470 40.33 11.55 18.00
C SER A 470 39.84 10.76 19.22
N ASP A 471 38.62 10.18 19.18
CA ASP A 471 38.07 9.41 20.30
C ASP A 471 38.60 7.95 20.31
N THR A 472 39.29 7.50 19.26
CA THR A 472 39.85 6.12 19.21
C THR A 472 41.21 5.96 19.88
N ASP A 473 41.99 7.04 20.03
CA ASP A 473 43.30 6.99 20.68
C ASP A 473 43.19 6.85 22.22
N GLU A 474 42.12 7.35 22.84
CA GLU A 474 41.91 7.22 24.30
C GLU A 474 41.57 5.76 24.71
N VAL A 475 41.04 4.95 23.79
CA VAL A 475 40.78 3.52 24.03
C VAL A 475 42.06 2.68 23.90
N ARG A 476 43.02 3.11 23.07
CA ARG A 476 44.26 2.38 22.78
C ARG A 476 45.34 2.57 23.85
N SER A 477 45.20 3.56 24.73
CA SER A 477 46.22 3.97 25.71
C SER A 477 46.18 3.25 27.06
N LYS A 478 45.15 2.42 27.35
CA LYS A 478 45.11 1.64 28.60
C LYS A 478 46.02 0.40 28.51
N PRO A 479 47.09 0.31 29.32
CA PRO A 479 47.95 -0.86 29.31
C PRO A 479 47.20 -2.07 29.87
N LYS A 480 47.31 -3.21 29.18
CA LYS A 480 46.87 -4.50 29.71
C LYS A 480 47.84 -4.92 30.81
N THR A 481 47.46 -4.71 32.07
CA THR A 481 48.09 -5.40 33.20
C THR A 481 47.75 -6.88 33.15
N LEU A 482 48.79 -7.70 33.32
CA LEU A 482 48.75 -9.18 33.39
C LEU A 482 47.93 -9.69 34.58
#